data_AF-A0A2E6HZ75-F1
#
_entry.id   AF-A0A2E6HZ75-F1
#
_cell.length_a   1.000
_cell.length_b   1.000
_cell.length_c   1.000
_cell.angle_alpha   90.00
_cell.angle_beta   90.00
_cell.angle_gamma   90.00
#
_symmetry.space_group_name_H-M   'P 1'
#
loop_
_entity.id
_entity.type
_entity.pdbx_description
1 polymer ?
#
loop_
_entity_poly.entity_id
_entity_poly.type
_entity_poly.pdbx_seq_one_letter_code
_entity_poly.pdbx_strand_id
1 'polypeptide(L)'
;MSASIDETTATQLQIIREVHELLDSIQIPHWLGGGWALDFPLGKITNKHGDIDWLIWKKDASVVLSTLEENAFRFQKVRHPEEHIGFYRHERYVSFTLDEWNEKG
;
A
#
# COMPACT_ATOMS: atom_id res chain seq x y z
N MET A 1 3.14 17.21 24.54
CA MET A 1 2.05 17.69 23.68
C MET A 1 1.91 16.69 22.54
N SER A 2 0.80 15.98 22.44
CA SER A 2 0.54 15.14 21.26
C SER A 2 0.32 16.10 20.10
N ALA A 3 1.24 16.12 19.13
CA ALA A 3 0.90 16.73 17.85
C ALA A 3 -0.33 15.98 17.32
N SER A 4 -1.43 16.68 17.10
CA SER A 4 -2.59 16.08 16.44
C SER A 4 -2.12 15.57 15.07
N ILE A 5 -2.35 14.28 14.79
CA ILE A 5 -2.10 13.71 13.47
C ILE A 5 -2.88 14.56 12.46
N ASP A 6 -2.20 15.06 11.43
CA ASP A 6 -2.87 15.85 10.40
C ASP A 6 -3.79 14.97 9.55
N GLU A 7 -4.79 15.59 8.92
CA GLU A 7 -5.83 14.87 8.18
C GLU A 7 -5.28 13.97 7.06
N THR A 8 -4.19 14.39 6.39
CA THR A 8 -3.54 13.57 5.36
C THR A 8 -2.97 12.30 5.97
N THR A 9 -2.24 12.44 7.07
CA THR A 9 -1.64 11.30 7.77
C THR A 9 -2.71 10.37 8.34
N ALA A 10 -3.79 10.92 8.91
CA ALA A 10 -4.91 10.13 9.41
C ALA A 10 -5.61 9.34 8.28
N THR A 11 -5.83 9.99 7.13
CA THR A 11 -6.38 9.35 5.93
C THR A 11 -5.46 8.24 5.42
N GLN A 12 -4.15 8.46 5.37
CA GLN A 12 -3.20 7.44 4.95
C GLN A 12 -3.21 6.22 5.90
N LEU A 13 -3.24 6.43 7.22
CA LEU A 13 -3.36 5.33 8.19
C LEU A 13 -4.65 4.53 8.04
N GLN A 14 -5.77 5.19 7.69
CA GLN A 14 -7.02 4.49 7.37
C GLN A 14 -6.86 3.62 6.11
N ILE A 15 -6.27 4.15 5.05
CA ILE A 15 -6.04 3.41 3.80
C ILE A 15 -5.06 2.25 4.02
N ILE A 16 -4.00 2.44 4.81
CA ILE A 16 -3.05 1.36 5.14
C ILE A 16 -3.77 0.20 5.81
N ARG A 17 -4.66 0.51 6.78
CA ARG A 17 -5.47 -0.50 7.45
C ARG A 17 -6.43 -1.20 6.49
N GLU A 18 -7.13 -0.44 5.66
CA GLU A 18 -8.08 -0.97 4.68
C GLU A 18 -7.39 -1.92 3.70
N VAL A 19 -6.24 -1.54 3.14
CA VAL A 19 -5.46 -2.41 2.25
C VAL A 19 -4.97 -3.65 2.98
N HIS A 20 -4.44 -3.51 4.20
CA HIS A 20 -4.00 -4.64 5.00
C HIS A 20 -5.13 -5.64 5.24
N GLU A 21 -6.30 -5.17 5.69
CA GLU A 21 -7.48 -6.01 5.96
C GLU A 21 -7.97 -6.71 4.69
N LEU A 22 -8.01 -6.01 3.55
CA LEU A 22 -8.40 -6.59 2.27
C LEU A 22 -7.44 -7.71 1.85
N LEU A 23 -6.13 -7.45 1.83
CA LEU A 23 -5.14 -8.43 1.36
C LEU A 23 -4.96 -9.60 2.34
N ASP A 24 -5.06 -9.35 3.64
CA ASP A 24 -5.02 -10.40 4.67
C ASP A 24 -6.24 -11.33 4.55
N SER A 25 -7.44 -10.78 4.26
CA SER A 25 -8.67 -11.58 4.10
C SER A 25 -8.63 -12.58 2.95
N ILE A 26 -7.80 -12.31 1.93
CA ILE A 26 -7.56 -13.19 0.78
C ILE A 26 -6.17 -13.87 0.84
N GLN A 27 -5.50 -13.80 1.98
CA GLN A 27 -4.22 -14.45 2.28
C GLN A 27 -3.08 -14.09 1.30
N ILE A 28 -3.06 -12.86 0.78
CA ILE A 28 -1.99 -12.37 -0.08
C ILE A 28 -0.83 -11.88 0.79
N PRO A 29 0.39 -12.43 0.66
CA PRO A 29 1.57 -11.87 1.32
C PRO A 29 1.83 -10.45 0.83
N HIS A 30 1.93 -9.52 1.77
CA HIS A 30 2.12 -8.11 1.48
C HIS A 30 2.99 -7.46 2.55
N TRP A 31 3.79 -6.49 2.14
CA TRP A 31 4.67 -5.73 3.04
C TRP A 31 4.49 -4.25 2.81
N LEU A 32 4.40 -3.49 3.90
CA LEU A 32 4.45 -2.04 3.82
C LEU A 32 5.86 -1.61 3.42
N GLY A 33 5.95 -0.70 2.45
CA GLY A 33 7.17 -0.14 1.91
C GLY A 33 7.32 1.35 2.21
N GLY A 34 8.29 1.98 1.55
CA GLY A 34 8.47 3.42 1.56
C GLY A 34 8.72 4.01 2.96
N GLY A 35 8.30 5.26 3.14
CA GLY A 35 8.47 5.98 4.41
C GLY A 35 7.64 5.39 5.56
N TRP A 36 6.47 4.83 5.25
CA TRP A 36 5.60 4.21 6.25
C TRP A 36 6.22 2.95 6.87
N ALA A 37 6.97 2.15 6.12
CA ALA A 37 7.70 0.99 6.63
C ALA A 37 8.71 1.34 7.74
N LEU A 38 9.24 2.57 7.75
CA LEU A 38 10.17 3.04 8.79
C LEU A 38 9.43 3.42 10.08
N ASP A 39 8.23 3.99 9.97
CA ASP A 39 7.49 4.55 11.10
C ASP A 39 6.78 3.48 11.93
N PHE A 40 6.29 2.41 11.31
CA PHE A 40 5.56 1.33 12.01
C PHE A 40 6.40 0.65 13.10
N PRO A 41 7.64 0.18 12.84
CA PRO A 41 8.50 -0.38 13.88
C PRO A 41 8.88 0.62 14.98
N LEU A 42 8.92 1.92 14.66
CA LEU A 42 9.26 2.98 15.62
C LEU A 42 8.09 3.39 16.52
N GLY A 43 6.86 2.99 16.19
CA GLY A 43 5.65 3.36 16.94
C GLY A 43 5.35 4.86 16.94
N LYS A 44 5.95 5.63 16.02
CA LYS A 44 5.75 7.07 15.89
C LYS A 44 5.90 7.50 14.44
N ILE A 45 5.12 8.51 14.06
CA ILE A 45 5.25 9.16 12.75
C ILE A 45 6.49 10.05 12.78
N THR A 46 7.48 9.79 11.92
CA THR A 46 8.74 10.55 11.90
C THR A 46 8.72 11.68 10.88
N ASN A 47 7.92 11.57 9.82
CA ASN A 47 7.79 12.55 8.75
C ASN A 47 6.37 12.54 8.16
N LYS A 48 6.05 13.55 7.35
CA LYS A 48 4.89 13.50 6.46
C LYS A 48 5.22 12.65 5.23
N HIS A 49 4.38 11.68 4.93
CA HIS A 49 4.56 10.78 3.78
C HIS A 49 3.72 11.26 2.58
N GLY A 50 4.30 11.16 1.38
CA GLY A 50 3.61 11.59 0.14
C GLY A 50 2.61 10.56 -0.39
N ASP A 51 2.90 9.28 -0.16
CA ASP A 51 2.24 8.11 -0.73
C ASP A 51 2.21 6.94 0.27
N ILE A 52 1.56 5.86 -0.14
CA ILE A 52 1.53 4.57 0.55
C ILE A 52 2.09 3.53 -0.41
N ASP A 53 3.18 2.88 -0.01
CA ASP A 53 3.82 1.84 -0.82
C ASP A 53 3.61 0.47 -0.21
N TRP A 54 3.29 -0.49 -1.07
CA TRP A 54 3.22 -1.90 -0.74
C TRP A 54 4.16 -2.70 -1.64
N LEU A 55 4.64 -3.83 -1.12
CA LEU A 55 5.29 -4.86 -1.90
C LEU A 55 4.39 -6.09 -1.88
N ILE A 56 4.21 -6.68 -3.05
CA ILE A 56 3.48 -7.94 -3.25
C ILE A 56 4.24 -8.81 -4.24
N TRP A 57 3.93 -10.10 -4.26
CA TRP A 57 4.44 -10.95 -5.33
C TRP A 57 3.75 -10.63 -6.65
N LYS A 58 4.53 -10.63 -7.73
CA LYS A 58 4.03 -10.39 -9.09
C LYS A 58 2.93 -11.37 -9.51
N LYS A 59 3.02 -12.63 -9.07
CA LYS A 59 2.00 -13.66 -9.32
C LYS A 59 0.61 -13.29 -8.75
N ASP A 60 0.59 -12.47 -7.70
CA ASP A 60 -0.63 -12.07 -6.98
C ASP A 60 -1.23 -10.77 -7.53
N ALA A 61 -0.52 -10.08 -8.45
CA ALA A 61 -0.90 -8.77 -8.97
C ALA A 61 -2.32 -8.72 -9.55
N SER A 62 -2.73 -9.76 -10.28
CA SER A 62 -4.08 -9.82 -10.86
C SER A 62 -5.17 -9.90 -9.80
N VAL A 63 -4.94 -10.68 -8.73
CA VAL A 63 -5.91 -10.83 -7.64
C VAL A 63 -6.00 -9.52 -6.86
N VAL A 64 -4.85 -8.93 -6.51
CA VAL A 64 -4.78 -7.63 -5.83
C VAL A 64 -5.50 -6.54 -6.62
N LEU A 65 -5.30 -6.49 -7.94
CA LEU A 65 -5.95 -5.51 -8.80
C LEU A 65 -7.48 -5.63 -8.72
N SER A 66 -8.01 -6.82 -8.95
CA SER A 66 -9.47 -7.05 -8.91
C SER A 66 -10.05 -6.75 -7.53
N THR A 67 -9.41 -7.23 -6.45
CA THR A 67 -9.88 -6.98 -5.09
C THR A 67 -9.93 -5.49 -4.75
N LEU A 68 -8.94 -4.70 -5.15
CA LEU A 68 -8.93 -3.27 -4.86
C LEU A 68 -9.99 -2.53 -5.69
N GLU A 69 -10.15 -2.84 -6.97
CA GLU A 69 -11.20 -2.24 -7.80
C GLU A 69 -12.62 -2.55 -7.28
N GLU A 70 -12.87 -3.80 -6.87
CA GLU A 70 -14.14 -4.22 -6.25
C GLU A 70 -14.44 -3.47 -4.94
N ASN A 71 -13.39 -3.01 -4.24
CA ASN A 71 -13.49 -2.22 -3.01
C ASN A 71 -13.37 -0.70 -3.25
N ALA A 72 -13.67 -0.26 -4.47
CA ALA A 72 -13.72 1.14 -4.88
C ALA A 72 -12.38 1.89 -4.74
N PHE A 73 -11.26 1.19 -4.87
CA PHE A 73 -9.98 1.83 -5.21
C PHE A 73 -9.97 2.10 -6.70
N ARG A 74 -9.62 3.33 -7.09
CA ARG A 74 -9.59 3.71 -8.50
C ARG A 74 -8.24 3.37 -9.09
N PHE A 75 -8.19 2.40 -10.01
CA PHE A 75 -6.98 2.06 -10.72
C PHE A 75 -6.39 3.28 -11.45
N GLN A 76 -5.07 3.41 -11.38
CA GLN A 76 -4.28 4.40 -12.08
C GLN A 76 -3.27 3.68 -12.96
N LYS A 77 -3.34 3.94 -14.27
CA LYS A 77 -2.32 3.45 -15.20
C LYS A 77 -0.96 4.05 -14.84
N VAL A 78 0.04 3.20 -14.64
CA VAL A 78 1.42 3.58 -14.35
C VAL A 78 2.32 3.40 -15.58
N ARG A 79 3.54 3.95 -15.51
CA ARG A 79 4.51 3.89 -16.62
C ARG A 79 5.08 2.48 -16.85
N HIS A 80 5.27 1.73 -15.78
CA HIS A 80 5.89 0.40 -15.75
C HIS A 80 4.92 -0.63 -15.14
N PRO A 81 3.81 -0.97 -15.83
CA PRO A 81 2.78 -1.87 -15.30
C PRO A 81 3.26 -3.29 -15.01
N GLU A 82 4.40 -3.69 -15.57
CA GLU A 82 5.09 -4.96 -15.33
C GLU A 82 5.83 -5.02 -13.98
N GLU A 83 6.11 -3.85 -13.38
CA GLU A 83 6.83 -3.67 -12.12
C GLU A 83 5.96 -3.03 -11.04
N HIS A 84 4.90 -2.31 -11.42
CA HIS A 84 4.04 -1.58 -10.49
C HIS A 84 2.57 -1.64 -10.88
N ILE A 85 1.68 -1.62 -9.88
CA ILE A 85 0.28 -1.24 -10.05
C ILE A 85 -0.06 -0.09 -9.08
N GLY A 86 -0.95 0.81 -9.49
CA GLY A 86 -1.25 2.04 -8.76
C GLY A 86 -2.74 2.29 -8.62
N PHE A 87 -3.13 2.88 -7.49
CA PHE A 87 -4.52 3.18 -7.16
C PHE A 87 -4.65 4.55 -6.49
N TYR A 88 -5.86 5.12 -6.56
CA TYR A 88 -6.28 6.22 -5.71
C TYR A 88 -7.38 5.78 -4.74
N ARG A 89 -7.25 6.19 -3.49
CA ARG A 89 -8.28 6.10 -2.44
C ARG A 89 -8.28 7.41 -1.65
N HIS A 90 -9.43 8.05 -1.49
CA HIS A 90 -9.55 9.36 -0.82
C HIS A 90 -8.50 10.40 -1.28
N GLU A 91 -8.26 10.51 -2.59
CA GLU A 91 -7.24 11.40 -3.18
C GLU A 91 -5.81 11.15 -2.70
N ARG A 92 -5.52 9.96 -2.17
CA ARG A 92 -4.18 9.50 -1.82
C ARG A 92 -3.78 8.38 -2.76
N TYR A 93 -2.52 8.44 -3.19
CA TYR A 93 -1.95 7.45 -4.08
C TYR A 93 -1.45 6.25 -3.26
N VAL A 94 -1.81 5.05 -3.74
CA VAL A 94 -1.37 3.77 -3.20
C VAL A 94 -0.64 3.04 -4.31
N SER A 95 0.61 2.68 -4.08
CA SER A 95 1.47 1.99 -5.02
C SER A 95 1.71 0.55 -4.54
N PHE A 96 1.81 -0.37 -5.49
CA PHE A 96 2.24 -1.74 -5.24
C PHE A 96 3.41 -2.03 -6.17
N THR A 97 4.57 -2.31 -5.58
CA THR A 97 5.72 -2.86 -6.29
C THR A 97 5.55 -4.37 -6.42
N LEU A 98 5.76 -4.87 -7.63
CA LEU A 98 5.63 -6.27 -7.99
C LEU A 98 6.99 -6.93 -7.95
N ASP A 99 7.19 -7.84 -6.98
CA ASP A 99 8.45 -8.57 -6.86
C ASP A 99 8.33 -9.99 -7.45
N GLU A 100 9.39 -10.46 -8.10
CA GLU A 100 9.52 -11.83 -8.57
C GLU A 100 10.43 -12.58 -7.59
N TRP A 101 9.93 -13.64 -6.95
CA TRP A 101 10.76 -14.39 -6.02
C TRP A 101 11.96 -15.04 -6.73
N ASN A 102 13.16 -14.85 -6.17
CA ASN A 102 14.29 -15.76 -6.31
C ASN A 102 14.00 -16.99 -5.43
N GLU A 103 14.05 -18.21 -5.99
CA GLU A 103 13.66 -19.47 -5.32
C GLU A 103 14.49 -19.90 -4.08
N LYS A 104 15.21 -18.98 -3.43
CA LYS A 104 16.13 -19.26 -2.32
C LYS A 104 16.01 -18.19 -1.23
N GLY A 105 15.06 -18.40 -0.33
CA GLY A 105 15.19 -17.94 1.06
C GLY A 105 16.14 -18.85 1.82
#